data_AF-R7HFE0-F1
#
_entry.id   AF-R7HFE0-F1
#
_cell.length_a   1.000
_cell.length_b   1.000
_cell.length_c   1.000
_cell.angle_alpha   90.00
_cell.angle_beta   90.00
_cell.angle_gamma   90.00
#
_symmetry.space_group_name_H-M   'P 1'
#
loop_
_entity.id
_entity.type
_entity.pdbx_description
1 polymer ?
#
loop_
_entity_poly.entity_id
_entity_poly.type
_entity_poly.pdbx_seq_one_letter_code
_entity_poly.pdbx_strand_id
1 'polypeptide(L)'
;MNSDLKILKKKYGENFSKLCRNLFPSILEEEGTLVSIITSLFKESHFLYDDLIKYNMVYSFQKLVMNEYGKKTNSVIDTGKSPYELFKEQGYTLKECHTNEEILSYKKYYAKGEELCTFNDNRLKTNRVFFAVKDNALEIERKSEPQREDEYGTSVLSLQFTIDTNYLSIKNRYNHTVNNPDATYQNNLENIAEGLTYSFEKCLGIKQSNAQGDFEIPNYVRAADGKYYRYNFECNNIYYCPDNIIIDSFNEVSFPKEKYILFDVFLLDLVDKKLEKYDKSCYDGAEKIFSNIKSIKIENNGDTKGIYIICEDDIRVYFQLNKYNQIISVVMDGVEIIPSFFLLRSFSIKSFSSKDTIKIGDYFLTKCENLEYIYLPKCEIIGNSFAYSSKLLKSINLPNVRKIEDEFLTCNEIIENIYMPNLLSFEGNNLQKNR
;
A
#
# COMPACT_ATOMS: atom_id res chain seq x y z
N MET A 1 -15.40 -14.70 22.51
CA MET A 1 -14.57 -13.98 21.53
C MET A 1 -13.70 -13.01 22.31
N ASN A 2 -12.37 -13.18 22.22
CA ASN A 2 -11.36 -12.33 22.87
C ASN A 2 -11.68 -10.84 22.63
N SER A 3 -11.51 -9.98 23.65
CA SER A 3 -11.84 -8.56 23.62
C SER A 3 -11.07 -7.80 22.54
N ASP A 4 -9.80 -8.15 22.31
CA ASP A 4 -8.99 -7.58 21.22
C ASP A 4 -9.64 -7.81 19.86
N LEU A 5 -10.06 -9.05 19.60
CA LEU A 5 -10.69 -9.41 18.34
C LEU A 5 -12.01 -8.65 18.11
N LYS A 6 -12.76 -8.32 19.18
CA LYS A 6 -13.97 -7.50 19.09
C LYS A 6 -13.64 -6.06 18.70
N ILE A 7 -12.60 -5.48 19.28
CA ILE A 7 -12.15 -4.12 18.96
C ILE A 7 -11.59 -4.06 17.54
N LEU A 8 -10.72 -5.00 17.16
CA LEU A 8 -10.16 -5.07 15.80
C LEU A 8 -11.26 -5.27 14.75
N LYS A 9 -12.28 -6.09 15.05
CA LYS A 9 -13.45 -6.25 14.16
C LYS A 9 -14.18 -4.93 13.93
N LYS A 10 -14.34 -4.10 14.97
CA LYS A 10 -15.02 -2.80 14.86
C LYS A 10 -14.18 -1.79 14.07
N LYS A 11 -12.88 -1.72 14.32
CA LYS A 11 -11.97 -0.71 13.74
C LYS A 11 -11.49 -1.03 12.33
N TYR A 12 -11.29 -2.32 12.02
CA TYR A 12 -10.63 -2.77 10.78
C TYR A 12 -11.44 -3.83 10.02
N GLY A 13 -12.61 -4.22 10.51
CA GLY A 13 -13.52 -5.15 9.84
C GLY A 13 -13.38 -6.62 10.27
N GLU A 14 -14.41 -7.41 9.93
CA GLU A 14 -14.54 -8.82 10.31
C GLU A 14 -13.39 -9.69 9.77
N ASN A 15 -13.07 -9.55 8.48
CA ASN A 15 -12.04 -10.35 7.85
C ASN A 15 -10.64 -10.06 8.42
N PHE A 16 -10.36 -8.79 8.74
CA PHE A 16 -9.11 -8.41 9.41
C PHE A 16 -9.00 -9.04 10.80
N SER A 17 -10.07 -9.03 11.59
CA SER A 17 -10.11 -9.67 12.91
C SER A 17 -9.85 -11.18 12.82
N LYS A 18 -10.45 -11.86 11.82
CA LYS A 18 -10.18 -13.29 11.56
C LYS A 18 -8.73 -13.54 11.16
N LEU A 19 -8.16 -12.70 10.30
CA LEU A 19 -6.75 -12.78 9.93
C LEU A 19 -5.84 -12.65 11.15
N CYS A 20 -6.08 -11.64 11.99
CA CYS A 20 -5.32 -11.42 13.23
C CYS A 20 -5.38 -12.62 14.18
N ARG A 21 -6.56 -13.24 14.34
CA ARG A 21 -6.73 -14.46 15.15
C ARG A 21 -5.84 -15.60 14.67
N ASN A 22 -5.67 -15.74 13.36
CA ASN A 22 -4.87 -16.80 12.77
C ASN A 22 -3.37 -16.51 12.84
N LEU A 23 -2.97 -15.25 12.64
CA LEU A 23 -1.56 -14.84 12.57
C LEU A 23 -0.90 -14.66 13.94
N PHE A 24 -1.66 -14.25 14.96
CA PHE A 24 -1.12 -13.83 16.25
C PHE A 24 -1.79 -14.49 17.46
N PRO A 25 -1.95 -15.84 17.49
CA PRO A 25 -2.59 -16.52 18.61
C PRO A 25 -1.85 -16.30 19.94
N SER A 26 -0.52 -16.19 19.92
CA SER A 26 0.31 -15.95 21.11
C SER A 26 0.13 -14.55 21.69
N ILE A 27 0.08 -13.51 20.85
CA ILE A 27 -0.14 -12.13 21.32
C ILE A 27 -1.51 -11.99 21.98
N LEU A 28 -2.51 -12.77 21.53
CA LEU A 28 -3.87 -12.75 22.07
C LEU A 28 -4.00 -13.40 23.46
N GLU A 29 -2.96 -14.04 23.99
CA GLU A 29 -2.96 -14.55 25.37
C GLU A 29 -2.92 -13.41 26.39
N GLU A 30 -2.34 -12.26 26.02
CA GLU A 30 -2.33 -11.05 26.82
C GLU A 30 -3.38 -10.05 26.31
N GLU A 31 -4.41 -9.81 27.13
CA GLU A 31 -5.52 -8.93 26.77
C GLU A 31 -5.04 -7.47 26.52
N GLY A 32 -5.45 -6.89 25.39
CA GLY A 32 -5.13 -5.52 24.99
C GLY A 32 -3.87 -5.37 24.15
N THR A 33 -2.98 -6.37 24.14
CA THR A 33 -1.65 -6.24 23.54
C THR A 33 -1.69 -6.16 22.01
N LEU A 34 -2.48 -7.01 21.36
CA LEU A 34 -2.56 -7.00 19.89
C LEU A 34 -3.23 -5.73 19.39
N VAL A 35 -4.33 -5.30 20.03
CA VAL A 35 -4.99 -4.02 19.70
C VAL A 35 -4.04 -2.85 19.86
N SER A 36 -3.26 -2.80 20.94
CA SER A 36 -2.27 -1.75 21.18
C SER A 36 -1.26 -1.65 20.04
N ILE A 37 -0.71 -2.79 19.61
CA ILE A 37 0.30 -2.83 18.53
C ILE A 37 -0.31 -2.41 17.19
N ILE A 38 -1.48 -2.95 16.83
CA ILE A 38 -2.12 -2.62 15.54
C ILE A 38 -2.47 -1.13 15.49
N THR A 39 -3.03 -0.57 16.57
CA THR A 39 -3.44 0.84 16.61
C THR A 39 -2.28 1.82 16.74
N SER A 40 -1.10 1.39 17.20
CA SER A 40 0.12 2.18 17.11
C SER A 40 0.75 2.17 15.72
N LEU A 41 0.44 1.18 14.89
CA LEU A 41 0.99 1.03 13.55
C LEU A 41 0.07 1.55 12.44
N PHE A 42 -1.25 1.39 12.56
CA PHE A 42 -2.18 1.68 11.47
C PHE A 42 -3.32 2.58 11.93
N LYS A 43 -3.62 3.62 11.16
CA LYS A 43 -4.89 4.34 11.30
C LYS A 43 -6.05 3.38 11.03
N GLU A 44 -7.14 3.56 11.77
CA GLU A 44 -8.35 2.77 11.61
C GLU A 44 -8.82 2.80 10.15
N SER A 45 -9.04 1.61 9.57
CA SER A 45 -9.41 1.47 8.17
C SER A 45 -9.98 0.08 7.92
N HIS A 46 -11.15 0.02 7.30
CA HIS A 46 -11.78 -1.23 6.87
C HIS A 46 -11.16 -1.77 5.56
N PHE A 47 -10.20 -1.06 4.97
CA PHE A 47 -9.53 -1.48 3.73
C PHE A 47 -8.26 -2.30 3.96
N LEU A 48 -7.69 -2.26 5.17
CA LEU A 48 -6.38 -2.84 5.45
C LEU A 48 -6.33 -4.33 5.08
N TYR A 49 -7.34 -5.11 5.44
CA TYR A 49 -7.40 -6.53 5.05
C TYR A 49 -7.38 -6.71 3.52
N ASP A 50 -8.28 -6.04 2.80
CA ASP A 50 -8.39 -6.19 1.36
C ASP A 50 -7.09 -5.77 0.64
N ASP A 51 -6.45 -4.69 1.10
CA ASP A 51 -5.17 -4.24 0.55
C ASP A 51 -4.03 -5.22 0.85
N LEU A 52 -3.96 -5.77 2.07
CA LEU A 52 -2.97 -6.78 2.42
C LEU A 52 -3.09 -8.02 1.53
N ILE A 53 -4.30 -8.45 1.20
CA ILE A 53 -4.53 -9.55 0.27
C ILE A 53 -4.18 -9.14 -1.17
N LYS A 54 -4.71 -8.02 -1.64
CA LYS A 54 -4.53 -7.53 -3.02
C LYS A 54 -3.05 -7.36 -3.39
N TYR A 55 -2.24 -6.87 -2.46
CA TYR A 55 -0.82 -6.62 -2.67
C TYR A 55 0.10 -7.73 -2.14
N ASN A 56 -0.46 -8.88 -1.72
CA ASN A 56 0.28 -10.02 -1.17
C ASN A 56 1.22 -9.64 0.00
N MET A 57 0.73 -8.79 0.92
CA MET A 57 1.50 -8.20 2.01
C MET A 57 1.29 -8.87 3.38
N VAL A 58 0.52 -9.97 3.45
CA VAL A 58 0.19 -10.65 4.71
C VAL A 58 1.43 -11.07 5.49
N TYR A 59 2.44 -11.64 4.82
CA TYR A 59 3.69 -12.06 5.47
C TYR A 59 4.48 -10.88 6.02
N SER A 60 4.64 -9.81 5.22
CA SER A 60 5.34 -8.59 5.64
C SER A 60 4.62 -7.90 6.81
N PHE A 61 3.28 -7.89 6.79
CA PHE A 61 2.47 -7.40 7.89
C PHE A 61 2.65 -8.23 9.17
N GLN A 62 2.64 -9.56 9.06
CA GLN A 62 2.89 -10.43 10.20
C GLN A 62 4.26 -10.14 10.82
N LYS A 63 5.30 -10.02 9.98
CA LYS A 63 6.66 -9.69 10.41
C LYS A 63 6.71 -8.33 11.15
N LEU A 64 6.05 -7.30 10.62
CA LEU A 64 5.99 -5.97 11.25
C LEU A 64 5.38 -6.05 12.66
N VAL A 65 4.23 -6.70 12.80
CA VAL A 65 3.51 -6.79 14.08
C VAL A 65 4.30 -7.60 15.12
N MET A 66 4.91 -8.72 14.71
CA MET A 66 5.76 -9.51 15.60
C MET A 66 7.02 -8.76 16.02
N ASN A 67 7.59 -7.93 15.14
CA ASN A 67 8.73 -7.08 15.48
C ASN A 67 8.34 -6.03 16.53
N GLU A 68 7.20 -5.37 16.38
CA GLU A 68 6.71 -4.42 17.40
C GLU A 68 6.39 -5.10 18.73
N TYR A 69 5.85 -6.33 18.69
CA TYR A 69 5.67 -7.14 19.89
C TYR A 69 7.01 -7.43 20.58
N GLY A 70 8.04 -7.85 19.83
CA GLY A 70 9.38 -8.13 20.34
C GLY A 70 10.11 -6.90 20.92
N LYS A 71 9.84 -5.69 20.42
CA LYS A 71 10.38 -4.45 21.01
C LYS A 71 9.85 -4.20 22.42
N LYS A 72 8.60 -4.58 22.71
CA LYS A 72 8.03 -4.45 24.06
C LYS A 72 8.63 -5.46 25.04
N THR A 73 9.20 -6.57 24.54
CA THR A 73 9.76 -7.64 25.39
C THR A 73 11.27 -7.51 25.63
N ASN A 74 12.00 -6.68 24.87
CA ASN A 74 13.46 -6.58 24.97
C ASN A 74 13.93 -5.50 25.96
N SER A 75 14.26 -5.91 27.19
CA SER A 75 15.34 -5.28 27.94
C SER A 75 16.68 -5.69 27.32
N VAL A 76 17.59 -4.74 27.04
CA VAL A 76 18.93 -5.07 26.54
C VAL A 76 19.68 -5.83 27.65
N ILE A 77 19.97 -7.11 27.43
CA ILE A 77 20.72 -7.95 28.37
C ILE A 77 22.19 -7.96 27.94
N ASP A 78 23.04 -7.24 28.69
CA ASP A 78 24.50 -7.40 28.61
C ASP A 78 24.93 -8.49 29.59
N THR A 79 25.25 -9.66 29.06
CA THR A 79 25.75 -10.79 29.86
C THR A 79 27.24 -10.68 30.19
N GLY A 80 27.95 -9.70 29.61
CA GLY A 80 29.40 -9.56 29.71
C GLY A 80 30.21 -10.60 28.90
N LYS A 81 29.54 -11.55 28.23
CA LYS A 81 30.17 -12.65 27.47
C LYS A 81 30.23 -12.36 25.97
N SER A 82 31.22 -12.92 25.30
CA SER A 82 31.38 -12.88 23.84
C SER A 82 30.41 -13.82 23.11
N PRO A 83 30.21 -13.66 21.79
CA PRO A 83 29.36 -14.57 21.02
C PRO A 83 29.83 -16.01 21.10
N TYR A 84 31.14 -16.23 21.11
CA TYR A 84 31.74 -17.56 21.17
C TYR A 84 31.45 -18.27 22.49
N GLU A 85 31.49 -17.56 23.62
CA GLU A 85 31.15 -18.11 24.94
C GLU A 85 29.67 -18.44 25.03
N LEU A 86 28.79 -17.55 24.58
CA LEU A 86 27.34 -17.76 24.60
C LEU A 86 26.92 -18.95 23.72
N PHE A 87 27.50 -19.09 22.52
CA PHE A 87 27.27 -20.28 21.68
C PHE A 87 27.85 -21.54 22.33
N LYS A 88 29.01 -21.47 23.00
CA LYS A 88 29.60 -22.62 23.67
C LYS A 88 28.75 -23.12 24.84
N GLU A 89 28.10 -22.21 25.57
CA GLU A 89 27.14 -22.56 26.63
C GLU A 89 25.91 -23.29 26.08
N GLN A 90 25.53 -23.02 24.83
CA GLN A 90 24.49 -23.77 24.12
C GLN A 90 24.99 -25.05 23.43
N GLY A 91 26.25 -25.44 23.67
CA GLY A 91 26.86 -26.65 23.09
C GLY A 91 27.31 -26.51 21.63
N TYR A 92 27.44 -25.28 21.14
CA TYR A 92 27.93 -24.99 19.80
C TYR A 92 29.38 -24.51 19.79
N THR A 93 30.11 -24.89 18.75
CA THR A 93 31.34 -24.23 18.36
C THR A 93 31.03 -23.25 17.23
N LEU A 94 31.11 -21.95 17.52
CA LEU A 94 30.94 -20.86 16.55
C LEU A 94 32.27 -20.51 15.87
N LYS A 95 32.28 -20.39 14.54
CA LYS A 95 33.42 -19.94 13.75
C LYS A 95 32.99 -18.97 12.65
N GLU A 96 33.69 -17.84 12.51
CA GLU A 96 33.60 -16.97 11.33
C GLU A 96 34.42 -17.55 10.18
N CYS A 97 33.86 -17.57 8.97
CA CYS A 97 34.57 -17.99 7.77
C CYS A 97 35.07 -16.77 7.00
N HIS A 98 36.36 -16.79 6.63
CA HIS A 98 37.02 -15.75 5.86
C HIS A 98 37.43 -16.23 4.46
N THR A 99 37.36 -17.53 4.18
CA THR A 99 37.59 -18.08 2.84
C THR A 99 36.47 -19.03 2.40
N ASN A 100 36.32 -19.18 1.07
CA ASN A 100 35.35 -20.12 0.50
C ASN A 100 35.68 -21.58 0.85
N GLU A 101 36.97 -21.91 1.03
CA GLU A 101 37.41 -23.24 1.47
C GLU A 101 36.91 -23.56 2.88
N GLU A 102 36.92 -22.57 3.78
CA GLU A 102 36.35 -22.73 5.13
C GLU A 102 34.85 -23.00 5.07
N ILE A 103 34.09 -22.27 4.24
CA ILE A 103 32.66 -22.53 4.03
C ILE A 103 32.44 -23.95 3.51
N LEU A 104 33.19 -24.38 2.49
CA LEU A 104 33.05 -25.71 1.89
C LEU A 104 33.37 -26.85 2.87
N SER A 105 34.21 -26.61 3.89
CA SER A 105 34.52 -27.61 4.92
C SER A 105 33.31 -28.05 5.75
N TYR A 106 32.25 -27.23 5.80
CA TYR A 106 30.99 -27.56 6.49
C TYR A 106 30.03 -28.41 5.65
N LYS A 107 30.30 -28.60 4.35
CA LYS A 107 29.47 -29.45 3.48
C LYS A 107 29.33 -30.88 4.01
N LYS A 108 30.36 -31.38 4.72
CA LYS A 108 30.38 -32.72 5.34
C LYS A 108 29.24 -33.00 6.31
N TYR A 109 28.59 -31.97 6.85
CA TYR A 109 27.46 -32.13 7.76
C TYR A 109 26.13 -32.32 7.03
N TYR A 110 26.03 -31.98 5.74
CA TYR A 110 24.77 -31.99 4.99
C TYR A 110 24.60 -33.31 4.25
N ALA A 111 23.37 -33.85 4.25
CA ALA A 111 23.03 -34.99 3.42
C ALA A 111 23.05 -34.60 1.93
N LYS A 112 23.29 -35.58 1.05
CA LYS A 112 23.27 -35.38 -0.40
C LYS A 112 21.87 -34.92 -0.84
N GLY A 113 21.79 -33.78 -1.52
CA GLY A 113 20.54 -33.13 -1.92
C GLY A 113 20.00 -32.13 -0.90
N GLU A 114 20.61 -32.01 0.29
CA GLU A 114 20.27 -31.04 1.34
C GLU A 114 21.32 -29.93 1.49
N GLU A 115 22.31 -29.87 0.59
CA GLU A 115 23.37 -28.88 0.66
C GLU A 115 22.85 -27.46 0.42
N LEU A 116 23.30 -26.51 1.24
CA LEU A 116 22.93 -25.09 1.09
C LEU A 116 23.44 -24.53 -0.24
N CYS A 117 22.66 -23.65 -0.88
CA CYS A 117 23.11 -22.85 -2.03
C CYS A 117 24.39 -22.04 -1.71
N THR A 118 24.65 -21.78 -0.42
CA THR A 118 25.89 -21.20 0.11
C THR A 118 27.16 -21.92 -0.38
N PHE A 119 27.09 -23.23 -0.67
CA PHE A 119 28.25 -24.01 -1.11
C PHE A 119 28.53 -23.91 -2.62
N ASN A 120 27.61 -23.34 -3.40
CA ASN A 120 27.72 -23.27 -4.86
C ASN A 120 28.21 -21.90 -5.37
N ASP A 121 28.21 -20.88 -4.51
CA ASP A 121 28.59 -19.50 -4.82
C ASP A 121 29.65 -18.97 -3.85
N ASN A 122 30.39 -17.92 -4.24
CA ASN A 122 31.27 -17.20 -3.31
C ASN A 122 30.46 -16.25 -2.41
N ARG A 123 29.85 -16.83 -1.36
CA ARG A 123 28.95 -16.14 -0.42
C ARG A 123 29.62 -15.00 0.34
N LEU A 124 30.94 -15.06 0.52
CA LEU A 124 31.71 -14.03 1.22
C LEU A 124 31.79 -12.70 0.46
N LYS A 125 31.41 -12.66 -0.82
CA LYS A 125 31.30 -11.40 -1.57
C LYS A 125 30.18 -10.49 -1.06
N THR A 126 29.11 -11.07 -0.49
CA THR A 126 27.91 -10.33 -0.11
C THR A 126 27.57 -10.46 1.38
N ASN A 127 28.10 -11.47 2.07
CA ASN A 127 27.78 -11.74 3.47
C ASN A 127 29.05 -12.02 4.32
N ARG A 128 29.04 -11.61 5.59
CA ARG A 128 29.86 -12.23 6.65
C ARG A 128 29.19 -13.53 7.08
N VAL A 129 29.92 -14.64 7.04
CA VAL A 129 29.37 -15.98 7.26
C VAL A 129 29.99 -16.61 8.50
N PHE A 130 29.15 -17.13 9.38
CA PHE A 130 29.55 -17.94 10.52
C PHE A 130 28.88 -19.31 10.43
N PHE A 131 29.54 -20.31 11.01
CA PHE A 131 28.93 -21.59 11.30
C PHE A 131 28.96 -21.85 12.80
N ALA A 132 27.80 -22.20 13.35
CA ALA A 132 27.67 -22.74 14.69
C ALA A 132 27.34 -24.24 14.59
N VAL A 133 28.22 -25.09 15.11
CA VAL A 133 28.10 -26.55 15.00
C VAL A 133 28.05 -27.18 16.38
N LYS A 134 27.05 -28.01 16.65
CA LYS A 134 27.01 -28.79 17.89
C LYS A 134 28.18 -29.77 17.95
N ASP A 135 28.74 -29.96 19.14
CA ASP A 135 29.90 -30.85 19.33
C ASP A 135 29.62 -32.29 18.86
N ASN A 136 28.37 -32.77 18.94
CA ASN A 136 27.92 -34.09 18.49
C ASN A 136 27.18 -34.09 17.13
N ALA A 137 27.32 -33.05 16.29
CA ALA A 137 26.51 -32.89 15.07
C ALA A 137 26.56 -34.07 14.08
N LEU A 138 27.67 -34.81 14.02
CA LEU A 138 27.81 -35.98 13.13
C LEU A 138 27.03 -37.21 13.60
N GLU A 139 26.70 -37.29 14.90
CA GLU A 139 25.99 -38.40 15.52
C GLU A 139 24.47 -38.19 15.49
N ILE A 140 24.02 -36.96 15.21
CA ILE A 140 22.61 -36.61 15.15
C ILE A 140 22.04 -37.03 13.78
N GLU A 141 21.08 -37.96 13.82
CA GLU A 141 20.40 -38.47 12.65
C GLU A 141 19.10 -37.72 12.33
N ARG A 142 18.72 -37.75 11.05
CA ARG A 142 17.50 -37.13 10.54
C ARG A 142 16.27 -37.92 10.99
N LYS A 143 15.24 -37.22 11.46
CA LYS A 143 13.93 -37.84 11.77
C LYS A 143 13.13 -38.11 10.49
N SER A 144 12.20 -39.06 10.56
CA SER A 144 11.29 -39.38 9.45
C SER A 144 10.38 -38.20 9.09
N GLU A 145 9.93 -37.45 10.10
CA GLU A 145 9.10 -36.24 9.98
C GLU A 145 9.91 -35.00 10.44
N PRO A 146 10.73 -34.40 9.57
CA PRO A 146 11.66 -33.34 9.96
C PRO A 146 10.91 -32.05 10.34
N GLN A 147 11.37 -31.39 11.39
CA GLN A 147 10.90 -30.04 11.77
C GLN A 147 12.07 -29.06 11.68
N ARG A 148 11.78 -27.81 11.29
CA ARG A 148 12.81 -26.80 11.04
C ARG A 148 13.77 -26.62 12.24
N GLU A 149 13.23 -26.58 13.44
CA GLU A 149 13.98 -26.46 14.70
C GLU A 149 14.11 -27.79 15.48
N ASP A 150 14.08 -28.95 14.81
CA ASP A 150 14.44 -30.20 15.50
C ASP A 150 15.96 -30.31 15.76
N GLU A 151 16.34 -31.36 16.47
CA GLU A 151 17.73 -31.59 16.88
C GLU A 151 18.69 -31.70 15.69
N TYR A 152 18.26 -32.30 14.58
CA TYR A 152 19.06 -32.40 13.37
C TYR A 152 19.16 -31.05 12.68
N GLY A 153 18.04 -30.38 12.45
CA GLY A 153 17.97 -29.07 11.80
C GLY A 153 18.86 -28.05 12.50
N THR A 154 18.81 -28.01 13.83
CA THR A 154 19.57 -27.03 14.64
C THR A 154 20.99 -27.47 14.96
N SER A 155 21.41 -28.70 14.64
CA SER A 155 22.77 -29.19 14.94
C SER A 155 23.88 -28.44 14.18
N VAL A 156 23.55 -27.83 13.03
CA VAL A 156 24.43 -27.00 12.23
C VAL A 156 23.67 -25.77 11.76
N LEU A 157 24.15 -24.59 12.15
CA LEU A 157 23.57 -23.30 11.77
C LEU A 157 24.58 -22.52 10.94
N SER A 158 24.18 -22.03 9.77
CA SER A 158 24.93 -21.02 9.03
C SER A 158 24.31 -19.66 9.33
N LEU A 159 25.02 -18.81 10.09
CA LEU A 159 24.63 -17.43 10.35
C LEU A 159 25.25 -16.56 9.26
N GLN A 160 24.43 -15.89 8.46
CA GLN A 160 24.89 -15.05 7.37
C GLN A 160 24.39 -13.64 7.58
N PHE A 161 25.32 -12.70 7.78
CA PHE A 161 25.03 -11.29 7.89
C PHE A 161 25.36 -10.61 6.57
N THR A 162 24.40 -9.97 5.91
CA THR A 162 24.66 -9.20 4.69
C THR A 162 25.59 -8.02 4.99
N ILE A 163 26.65 -7.84 4.20
CA ILE A 163 27.72 -6.86 4.46
C ILE A 163 27.17 -5.43 4.52
N ASP A 164 26.24 -5.09 3.63
CA ASP A 164 25.72 -3.72 3.51
C ASP A 164 24.69 -3.36 4.58
N THR A 165 23.95 -4.34 5.08
CA THR A 165 22.78 -4.10 5.95
C THR A 165 22.93 -4.70 7.34
N ASN A 166 23.82 -5.67 7.56
CA ASN A 166 23.85 -6.56 8.73
C ASN A 166 22.55 -7.37 8.92
N TYR A 167 21.78 -7.62 7.85
CA TYR A 167 20.63 -8.52 7.89
C TYR A 167 21.08 -9.96 8.17
N LEU A 168 20.52 -10.57 9.22
CA LEU A 168 20.80 -11.95 9.60
C LEU A 168 19.89 -12.95 8.89
N SER A 169 20.48 -13.96 8.25
CA SER A 169 19.84 -15.21 7.87
C SER A 169 20.50 -16.37 8.60
N ILE A 170 19.70 -17.12 9.37
CA ILE A 170 20.10 -18.34 10.06
C ILE A 170 19.55 -19.50 9.23
N LYS A 171 20.46 -20.18 8.53
CA LYS A 171 20.13 -21.36 7.73
C LYS A 171 20.37 -22.60 8.57
N ASN A 172 19.38 -23.48 8.65
CA ASN A 172 19.53 -24.76 9.34
C ASN A 172 20.27 -25.80 8.47
N ARG A 173 20.40 -27.01 9.03
CA ARG A 173 20.98 -28.17 8.37
C ARG A 173 20.07 -28.77 7.28
N TYR A 174 18.76 -28.51 7.34
CA TYR A 174 17.82 -28.87 6.29
C TYR A 174 17.86 -27.84 5.15
N ASN A 175 17.33 -28.20 3.98
CA ASN A 175 17.09 -27.24 2.89
C ASN A 175 15.56 -27.07 2.69
N HIS A 176 15.09 -27.00 1.43
CA HIS A 176 13.68 -26.94 1.07
C HIS A 176 12.84 -28.15 1.53
N THR A 177 13.42 -29.13 2.23
CA THR A 177 12.72 -30.25 2.87
C THR A 177 11.89 -29.85 4.10
N VAL A 178 12.09 -28.65 4.64
CA VAL A 178 11.26 -28.06 5.71
C VAL A 178 10.82 -26.65 5.31
N ASN A 179 9.72 -26.16 5.90
CA ASN A 179 9.20 -24.82 5.58
C ASN A 179 10.14 -23.71 6.10
N ASN A 180 10.58 -22.81 5.21
CA ASN A 180 11.42 -21.63 5.52
C ASN A 180 12.70 -21.95 6.31
N PRO A 181 13.60 -22.80 5.79
CA PRO A 181 14.85 -23.23 6.46
C PRO A 181 15.84 -22.07 6.71
N ASP A 182 15.73 -21.02 5.90
CA ASP A 182 16.56 -19.80 5.93
C ASP A 182 16.15 -18.77 6.99
N ALA A 183 15.14 -19.11 7.81
CA ALA A 183 14.58 -18.30 8.89
C ALA A 183 14.58 -19.04 10.23
N THR A 184 15.56 -19.91 10.45
CA THR A 184 15.67 -20.73 11.68
C THR A 184 15.83 -19.83 12.90
N TYR A 185 15.18 -20.17 14.02
CA TYR A 185 15.11 -19.29 15.20
C TYR A 185 14.56 -17.88 14.89
N GLN A 186 13.75 -17.76 13.83
CA GLN A 186 13.17 -16.50 13.36
C GLN A 186 14.22 -15.45 12.97
N ASN A 187 15.45 -15.88 12.62
CA ASN A 187 16.58 -14.97 12.37
C ASN A 187 16.87 -14.02 13.55
N ASN A 188 16.63 -14.48 14.77
CA ASN A 188 16.88 -13.72 15.99
C ASN A 188 17.93 -14.43 16.83
N LEU A 189 19.04 -13.76 17.11
CA LEU A 189 20.13 -14.31 17.91
C LEU A 189 19.67 -14.62 19.35
N GLU A 190 18.75 -13.83 19.91
CA GLU A 190 18.22 -14.06 21.27
C GLU A 190 17.48 -15.39 21.42
N ASN A 191 16.94 -15.91 20.31
CA ASN A 191 16.26 -17.21 20.31
C ASN A 191 17.25 -18.40 20.34
N ILE A 192 18.54 -18.14 20.13
CA ILE A 192 19.61 -19.13 20.32
C ILE A 192 20.13 -19.05 21.76
N ALA A 193 20.50 -17.86 22.21
CA ALA A 193 20.92 -17.59 23.58
C ALA A 193 20.75 -16.10 23.91
N GLU A 194 20.39 -15.82 25.15
CA GLU A 194 20.19 -14.48 25.68
C GLU A 194 21.50 -13.66 25.65
N GLY A 195 21.39 -12.40 25.20
CA GLY A 195 22.51 -11.45 25.12
C GLY A 195 23.37 -11.56 23.86
N LEU A 196 23.07 -12.50 22.95
CA LEU A 196 23.85 -12.67 21.72
C LEU A 196 23.77 -11.45 20.80
N THR A 197 22.62 -10.78 20.68
CA THR A 197 22.48 -9.61 19.79
C THR A 197 23.42 -8.49 20.23
N TYR A 198 23.42 -8.18 21.53
CA TYR A 198 24.30 -7.16 22.10
C TYR A 198 25.77 -7.59 22.02
N SER A 199 26.05 -8.87 22.25
CA SER A 199 27.40 -9.43 22.19
C SER A 199 28.01 -9.37 20.77
N PHE A 200 27.23 -9.66 19.72
CA PHE A 200 27.65 -9.52 18.32
C PHE A 200 27.94 -8.06 17.94
N GLU A 201 27.11 -7.11 18.42
CA GLU A 201 27.34 -5.68 18.20
C GLU A 201 28.63 -5.22 18.89
N LYS A 202 28.79 -5.54 20.17
CA LYS A 202 29.91 -5.12 21.01
C LYS A 202 31.24 -5.76 20.59
N CYS A 203 31.27 -7.07 20.33
CA CYS A 203 32.52 -7.80 20.10
C CYS A 203 32.94 -7.83 18.62
N LEU A 204 31.99 -7.81 17.68
CA LEU A 204 32.27 -8.03 16.24
C LEU A 204 31.88 -6.84 15.36
N GLY A 205 31.34 -5.75 15.97
CA GLY A 205 30.82 -4.59 15.25
C GLY A 205 29.60 -4.91 14.39
N ILE A 206 29.00 -6.09 14.55
CA ILE A 206 27.82 -6.51 13.80
C ILE A 206 26.60 -6.06 14.59
N LYS A 207 26.19 -4.81 14.35
CA LYS A 207 24.88 -4.37 14.81
C LYS A 207 23.85 -5.10 13.96
N GLN A 208 23.25 -6.17 14.51
CA GLN A 208 22.17 -6.87 13.83
C GLN A 208 21.13 -5.82 13.46
N SER A 209 20.99 -5.55 12.16
CA SER A 209 19.85 -4.82 11.71
C SER A 209 18.68 -5.77 11.90
N ASN A 210 17.97 -5.65 13.01
CA ASN A 210 16.54 -5.91 13.02
C ASN A 210 15.91 -4.79 12.22
N ALA A 211 16.29 -4.69 10.94
CA ALA A 211 15.87 -3.65 10.06
C ALA A 211 14.35 -3.71 10.08
N GLN A 212 13.75 -2.60 10.49
CA GLN A 212 12.71 -1.97 9.69
C GLN A 212 13.08 -2.25 8.22
N GLY A 213 12.61 -3.37 7.68
CA GLY A 213 12.34 -3.39 6.27
C GLY A 213 11.33 -2.28 6.08
N ASP A 214 11.53 -1.46 5.05
CA ASP A 214 10.53 -0.49 4.63
C ASP A 214 9.22 -1.26 4.41
N PHE A 215 8.37 -1.27 5.45
CA PHE A 215 7.05 -1.80 5.34
C PHE A 215 6.29 -0.76 4.53
N GLU A 216 6.27 -0.98 3.23
CA GLU A 216 5.56 -0.16 2.26
C GLU A 216 4.44 -1.01 1.68
N ILE A 217 3.22 -0.55 1.90
CA ILE A 217 2.03 -1.11 1.28
C ILE A 217 1.54 -0.07 0.26
N PRO A 218 1.29 -0.45 -1.01
CA PRO A 218 0.83 0.48 -2.01
C PRO A 218 -0.42 1.26 -1.54
N ASN A 219 -0.43 2.57 -1.80
CA ASN A 219 -1.48 3.50 -1.38
C ASN A 219 -1.58 3.71 0.15
N TYR A 220 -0.46 3.60 0.86
CA TYR A 220 -0.35 4.06 2.25
C TYR A 220 0.86 4.98 2.43
N VAL A 221 0.71 5.97 3.29
CA VAL A 221 1.77 6.87 3.72
C VAL A 221 1.97 6.71 5.22
N ARG A 222 3.21 6.74 5.67
CA ARG A 222 3.53 6.78 7.10
C ARG A 222 3.59 8.24 7.55
N ALA A 223 2.72 8.62 8.49
CA ALA A 223 2.69 9.97 9.04
C ALA A 223 3.73 10.14 10.16
N ALA A 224 3.94 11.39 10.60
CA ALA A 224 4.87 11.76 11.66
C ALA A 224 4.51 11.15 13.02
N ASP A 225 3.24 10.77 13.22
CA ASP A 225 2.78 10.04 14.41
C ASP A 225 3.18 8.55 14.41
N GLY A 226 3.86 8.11 13.33
CA GLY A 226 4.37 6.76 13.16
C GLY A 226 3.39 5.79 12.50
N LYS A 227 2.12 6.17 12.29
CA LYS A 227 1.09 5.27 11.74
C LYS A 227 1.03 5.32 10.21
N TYR A 228 0.57 4.22 9.63
CA TYR A 228 0.23 4.11 8.23
C TYR A 228 -1.21 4.54 7.98
N TYR A 229 -1.39 5.45 7.02
CA TYR A 229 -2.66 5.97 6.56
C TYR A 229 -2.88 5.54 5.12
N ARG A 230 -4.02 4.90 4.85
CA ARG A 230 -4.44 4.66 3.47
C ARG A 230 -4.75 6.00 2.80
N TYR A 231 -4.24 6.22 1.60
CA TYR A 231 -4.66 7.33 0.75
C TYR A 231 -5.23 6.83 -0.57
N ASN A 232 -6.13 7.61 -1.15
CA ASN A 232 -6.78 7.29 -2.43
C ASN A 232 -6.19 8.12 -3.57
N PHE A 233 -5.57 9.24 -3.23
CA PHE A 233 -4.97 10.16 -4.18
C PHE A 233 -3.80 10.88 -3.50
N GLU A 234 -2.74 11.15 -4.27
CA GLU A 234 -1.58 11.94 -3.85
C GLU A 234 -1.33 13.01 -4.89
N CYS A 235 -1.06 14.24 -4.44
CA CYS A 235 -0.55 15.31 -5.27
C CYS A 235 0.32 16.25 -4.44
N ASN A 236 1.50 16.61 -4.95
CA ASN A 236 2.41 17.54 -4.28
C ASN A 236 2.76 17.11 -2.84
N ASN A 237 2.90 15.80 -2.58
CA ASN A 237 3.09 15.21 -1.24
C ASN A 237 1.94 15.48 -0.26
N ILE A 238 0.74 15.77 -0.77
CA ILE A 238 -0.50 15.83 -0.01
C ILE A 238 -1.29 14.57 -0.33
N TYR A 239 -1.55 13.77 0.70
CA TYR A 239 -2.21 12.48 0.56
C TYR A 239 -3.65 12.59 1.06
N TYR A 240 -4.60 12.33 0.17
CA TYR A 240 -6.03 12.42 0.45
C TYR A 240 -6.54 11.05 0.89
N CYS A 241 -6.89 10.94 2.16
CA CYS A 241 -7.26 9.70 2.82
C CYS A 241 -8.79 9.53 2.92
N PRO A 242 -9.28 8.29 3.09
CA PRO A 242 -10.64 8.05 3.55
C PRO A 242 -10.94 8.79 4.87
N ASP A 243 -12.22 8.83 5.24
CA ASP A 243 -12.68 9.37 6.52
C ASP A 243 -12.39 10.86 6.78
N ASN A 244 -12.29 11.65 5.70
CA ASN A 244 -12.02 13.09 5.77
C ASN A 244 -10.67 13.42 6.42
N ILE A 245 -9.65 12.66 6.06
CA ILE A 245 -8.28 12.86 6.54
C ILE A 245 -7.41 13.28 5.36
N ILE A 246 -6.50 14.21 5.61
CA ILE A 246 -5.39 14.54 4.71
C ILE A 246 -4.10 14.35 5.49
N ILE A 247 -3.10 13.75 4.85
CA ILE A 247 -1.72 13.82 5.32
C ILE A 247 -1.01 14.89 4.50
N ASP A 248 -0.71 16.01 5.14
CA ASP A 248 0.00 17.14 4.53
C ASP A 248 1.36 17.25 5.19
N SER A 249 2.43 17.12 4.38
CA SER A 249 3.80 17.18 4.89
C SER A 249 4.02 16.20 6.05
N PHE A 250 3.46 14.99 5.91
CA PHE A 250 3.44 13.90 6.91
C PHE A 250 2.62 14.16 8.19
N ASN A 251 1.86 15.25 8.28
CA ASN A 251 1.00 15.53 9.44
C ASN A 251 -0.47 15.25 9.13
N GLU A 252 -1.21 14.68 10.09
CA GLU A 252 -2.64 14.45 9.97
C GLU A 252 -3.44 15.75 10.10
N VAL A 253 -4.25 16.05 9.10
CA VAL A 253 -5.31 17.05 9.13
C VAL A 253 -6.65 16.34 8.98
N SER A 254 -7.48 16.42 10.02
CA SER A 254 -8.78 15.76 10.08
C SER A 254 -9.92 16.77 10.00
N PHE A 255 -10.95 16.47 9.21
CA PHE A 255 -12.14 17.31 9.07
C PHE A 255 -13.38 16.63 9.67
N PRO A 256 -14.15 17.31 10.55
CA PRO A 256 -15.37 16.75 11.15
C PRO A 256 -16.37 16.28 10.10
N LYS A 257 -16.86 15.04 10.22
CA LYS A 257 -17.75 14.39 9.24
C LYS A 257 -19.12 15.03 9.15
N GLU A 258 -19.54 15.71 10.22
CA GLU A 258 -20.80 16.44 10.31
C GLU A 258 -20.75 17.76 9.52
N LYS A 259 -19.54 18.30 9.33
CA LYS A 259 -19.33 19.58 8.62
C LYS A 259 -18.78 19.40 7.21
N TYR A 260 -17.93 18.40 6.98
CA TYR A 260 -17.20 18.29 5.71
C TYR A 260 -17.37 16.93 5.04
N ILE A 261 -17.16 16.93 3.72
CA ILE A 261 -16.88 15.72 2.96
C ILE A 261 -15.62 15.98 2.13
N LEU A 262 -14.62 15.13 2.32
CA LEU A 262 -13.41 15.10 1.50
C LEU A 262 -13.57 14.05 0.40
N PHE A 263 -13.37 14.46 -0.86
CA PHE A 263 -13.37 13.56 -2.01
C PHE A 263 -12.44 14.09 -3.10
N ASP A 264 -11.70 13.19 -3.75
CA ASP A 264 -10.58 13.55 -4.63
C ASP A 264 -9.68 14.64 -4.00
N VAL A 265 -9.64 15.84 -4.59
CA VAL A 265 -8.89 17.01 -4.08
C VAL A 265 -9.77 18.05 -3.36
N PHE A 266 -11.08 17.80 -3.31
CA PHE A 266 -12.08 18.77 -2.89
C PHE A 266 -12.54 18.54 -1.46
N LEU A 267 -12.72 19.65 -0.75
CA LEU A 267 -13.37 19.74 0.54
C LEU A 267 -14.73 20.44 0.35
N LEU A 268 -15.81 19.69 0.55
CA LEU A 268 -17.17 20.22 0.54
C LEU A 268 -17.60 20.55 1.96
N ASP A 269 -17.80 21.83 2.24
CA ASP A 269 -18.37 22.34 3.49
C ASP A 269 -19.91 22.26 3.43
N LEU A 270 -20.49 21.42 4.27
CA LEU A 270 -21.94 21.19 4.35
C LEU A 270 -22.69 22.32 5.07
N VAL A 271 -21.99 23.09 5.91
CA VAL A 271 -22.58 24.16 6.73
C VAL A 271 -22.48 25.48 5.98
N ASP A 272 -21.27 25.84 5.55
CA ASP A 272 -20.99 27.10 4.86
C ASP A 272 -21.30 26.98 3.35
N LYS A 273 -21.61 25.77 2.87
CA LYS A 273 -22.01 25.45 1.48
C LYS A 273 -20.99 25.94 0.47
N LYS A 274 -19.76 25.44 0.63
CA LYS A 274 -18.63 25.78 -0.25
C LYS A 274 -17.95 24.52 -0.73
N LEU A 275 -17.53 24.52 -1.99
CA LEU A 275 -16.64 23.51 -2.53
C LEU A 275 -15.32 24.18 -2.86
N GLU A 276 -14.27 23.78 -2.16
CA GLU A 276 -12.92 24.33 -2.34
C GLU A 276 -11.93 23.18 -2.50
N LYS A 277 -10.81 23.43 -3.18
CA LYS A 277 -9.66 22.51 -3.09
C LYS A 277 -8.95 22.71 -1.76
N TYR A 278 -8.43 21.62 -1.18
CA TYR A 278 -7.55 21.74 -0.03
C TYR A 278 -6.22 22.43 -0.42
N ASP A 279 -5.54 21.91 -1.44
CA ASP A 279 -4.32 22.52 -1.97
C ASP A 279 -4.68 23.67 -2.92
N LYS A 280 -4.50 24.91 -2.45
CA LYS A 280 -4.75 26.12 -3.24
C LYS A 280 -3.80 26.30 -4.43
N SER A 281 -2.66 25.60 -4.43
CA SER A 281 -1.73 25.62 -5.57
C SER A 281 -2.20 24.73 -6.72
N CYS A 282 -3.09 23.76 -6.46
CA CYS A 282 -3.69 22.95 -7.50
C CYS A 282 -4.68 23.78 -8.33
N TYR A 283 -4.49 23.84 -9.64
CA TYR A 283 -5.46 24.45 -10.55
C TYR A 283 -6.61 23.47 -10.86
N ASP A 284 -7.85 23.94 -10.77
CA ASP A 284 -9.05 23.20 -11.19
C ASP A 284 -10.19 24.20 -11.49
N GLY A 285 -11.00 23.90 -12.51
CA GLY A 285 -12.11 24.74 -12.96
C GLY A 285 -13.41 24.61 -12.17
N ALA A 286 -13.54 23.62 -11.27
CA ALA A 286 -14.79 23.31 -10.57
C ALA A 286 -15.40 24.49 -9.81
N GLU A 287 -14.58 25.29 -9.12
CA GLU A 287 -15.02 26.42 -8.30
C GLU A 287 -15.87 27.45 -9.08
N LYS A 288 -15.70 27.55 -10.41
CA LYS A 288 -16.50 28.45 -11.26
C LYS A 288 -17.96 28.01 -11.36
N ILE A 289 -18.24 26.72 -11.26
CA ILE A 289 -19.60 26.15 -11.30
C ILE A 289 -20.24 26.17 -9.89
N PHE A 290 -19.43 26.02 -8.85
CA PHE A 290 -19.92 25.88 -7.46
C PHE A 290 -19.84 27.17 -6.64
N SER A 291 -19.92 28.34 -7.29
CA SER A 291 -19.70 29.64 -6.63
C SER A 291 -20.75 29.99 -5.57
N ASN A 292 -22.01 29.56 -5.74
CA ASN A 292 -23.12 29.84 -4.82
C ASN A 292 -23.98 28.59 -4.56
N ILE A 293 -23.56 27.72 -3.64
CA ILE A 293 -24.33 26.51 -3.32
C ILE A 293 -25.51 26.85 -2.39
N LYS A 294 -26.73 26.58 -2.87
CA LYS A 294 -27.98 26.77 -2.13
C LYS A 294 -28.28 25.61 -1.19
N SER A 295 -28.10 24.37 -1.64
CA SER A 295 -28.38 23.18 -0.82
C SER A 295 -27.54 21.98 -1.21
N ILE A 296 -27.24 21.13 -0.22
CA ILE A 296 -26.52 19.87 -0.39
C ILE A 296 -27.36 18.75 0.23
N LYS A 297 -27.50 17.63 -0.48
CA LYS A 297 -28.14 16.40 0.03
C LYS A 297 -27.20 15.23 -0.19
N ILE A 298 -27.06 14.39 0.84
CA ILE A 298 -26.21 13.19 0.82
C ILE A 298 -27.10 11.94 0.86
N GLU A 299 -26.80 10.97 0.01
CA GLU A 299 -27.45 9.66 -0.02
C GLU A 299 -26.40 8.55 0.09
N ASN A 300 -26.58 7.60 1.00
CA ASN A 300 -25.70 6.44 1.13
C ASN A 300 -26.36 5.23 0.48
N ASN A 301 -25.71 4.69 -0.56
CA ASN A 301 -26.23 3.62 -1.41
C ASN A 301 -25.26 2.42 -1.36
N GLY A 302 -25.19 1.77 -0.18
CA GLY A 302 -24.25 0.68 0.08
C GLY A 302 -22.81 1.17 0.05
N ASP A 303 -22.02 0.66 -0.89
CA ASP A 303 -20.61 1.02 -1.09
C ASP A 303 -20.41 2.34 -1.86
N THR A 304 -21.50 3.03 -2.23
CA THR A 304 -21.44 4.32 -2.93
C THR A 304 -22.15 5.42 -2.16
N LYS A 305 -21.75 6.66 -2.43
CA LYS A 305 -22.34 7.85 -1.81
C LYS A 305 -22.73 8.85 -2.90
N GLY A 306 -23.99 9.27 -2.91
CA GLY A 306 -24.50 10.32 -3.76
C GLY A 306 -24.40 11.68 -3.05
N ILE A 307 -23.93 12.70 -3.78
CA ILE A 307 -23.91 14.10 -3.35
C ILE A 307 -24.70 14.91 -4.37
N TYR A 308 -25.83 15.46 -3.96
CA TYR A 308 -26.65 16.36 -4.77
C TYR A 308 -26.41 17.78 -4.32
N ILE A 309 -25.98 18.63 -5.24
CA ILE A 309 -25.69 20.04 -5.05
C ILE A 309 -26.66 20.84 -5.92
N ILE A 310 -27.31 21.83 -5.32
CA ILE A 310 -28.13 22.81 -6.04
C ILE A 310 -27.53 24.18 -5.78
N CYS A 311 -27.21 24.92 -6.83
CA CYS A 311 -26.71 26.29 -6.78
C CYS A 311 -27.87 27.30 -6.89
N GLU A 312 -27.60 28.57 -6.60
CA GLU A 312 -28.61 29.65 -6.64
C GLU A 312 -29.15 29.95 -8.05
N ASP A 313 -28.36 29.69 -9.08
CA ASP A 313 -28.67 29.83 -10.50
C ASP A 313 -29.40 28.60 -11.09
N ASP A 314 -29.98 27.76 -10.24
CA ASP A 314 -30.66 26.50 -10.59
C ASP A 314 -29.76 25.45 -11.27
N ILE A 315 -28.43 25.62 -11.24
CA ILE A 315 -27.49 24.56 -11.57
C ILE A 315 -27.68 23.41 -10.57
N ARG A 316 -27.82 22.19 -11.09
CA ARG A 316 -27.93 20.97 -10.28
C ARG A 316 -26.81 20.04 -10.66
N VAL A 317 -26.03 19.61 -9.68
CA VAL A 317 -24.96 18.64 -9.87
C VAL A 317 -25.15 17.46 -8.96
N TYR A 318 -25.01 16.27 -9.51
CA TYR A 318 -24.94 15.03 -8.77
C TYR A 318 -23.56 14.41 -8.97
N PHE A 319 -22.88 14.14 -7.85
CA PHE A 319 -21.69 13.31 -7.80
C PHE A 319 -22.03 11.96 -7.20
N GLN A 320 -21.63 10.88 -7.86
CA GLN A 320 -21.54 9.58 -7.23
C GLN A 320 -20.09 9.30 -6.85
N LEU A 321 -19.87 9.01 -5.57
CA LEU A 321 -18.58 8.60 -5.03
C LEU A 321 -18.55 7.09 -4.82
N ASN A 322 -17.38 6.48 -5.04
CA ASN A 322 -17.13 5.10 -4.63
C ASN A 322 -16.81 5.01 -3.12
N LYS A 323 -16.56 3.79 -2.63
CA LYS A 323 -16.19 3.53 -1.21
C LYS A 323 -14.90 4.22 -0.75
N TYR A 324 -14.08 4.70 -1.69
CA TYR A 324 -12.87 5.47 -1.44
C TYR A 324 -13.10 6.99 -1.51
N ASN A 325 -14.35 7.46 -1.53
CA ASN A 325 -14.70 8.86 -1.76
C ASN A 325 -14.06 9.45 -3.03
N GLN A 326 -13.94 8.68 -4.11
CA GLN A 326 -13.51 9.20 -5.41
C GLN A 326 -14.72 9.35 -6.33
N ILE A 327 -14.74 10.41 -7.15
CA ILE A 327 -15.86 10.64 -8.08
C ILE A 327 -15.82 9.57 -9.18
N ILE A 328 -16.93 8.84 -9.33
CA ILE A 328 -17.12 7.83 -10.37
C ILE A 328 -18.21 8.20 -11.37
N SER A 329 -19.14 9.08 -11.01
CA SER A 329 -20.18 9.58 -11.92
C SER A 329 -20.50 11.04 -11.65
N VAL A 330 -20.72 11.80 -12.72
CA VAL A 330 -21.13 13.20 -12.67
C VAL A 330 -22.36 13.41 -13.55
N VAL A 331 -23.40 14.01 -13.01
CA VAL A 331 -24.58 14.45 -13.76
C VAL A 331 -24.83 15.92 -13.47
N MET A 332 -24.94 16.75 -14.51
CA MET A 332 -25.16 18.20 -14.37
C MET A 332 -26.30 18.71 -15.24
N ASP A 333 -27.17 19.52 -14.65
CA ASP A 333 -28.24 20.26 -15.30
C ASP A 333 -28.01 21.77 -15.13
N GLY A 334 -28.36 22.57 -16.15
CA GLY A 334 -28.23 24.02 -16.11
C GLY A 334 -26.83 24.58 -16.36
N VAL A 335 -25.83 23.73 -16.63
CA VAL A 335 -24.44 24.15 -16.92
C VAL A 335 -24.25 24.30 -18.43
N GLU A 336 -24.26 25.54 -18.95
CA GLU A 336 -24.03 25.82 -20.36
C GLU A 336 -22.54 25.79 -20.77
N ILE A 337 -21.64 26.21 -19.86
CA ILE A 337 -20.21 26.29 -20.12
C ILE A 337 -19.46 25.54 -19.03
N ILE A 338 -18.72 24.50 -19.42
CA ILE A 338 -17.76 23.82 -18.55
C ILE A 338 -16.39 24.48 -18.73
N PRO A 339 -15.79 25.03 -17.66
CA PRO A 339 -14.49 25.69 -17.77
C PRO A 339 -13.36 24.69 -18.03
N SER A 340 -12.22 25.18 -18.55
CA SER A 340 -11.01 24.36 -18.68
C SER A 340 -10.59 23.80 -17.31
N PHE A 341 -10.02 22.60 -17.30
CA PHE A 341 -9.52 21.88 -16.12
C PHE A 341 -10.60 21.56 -15.07
N PHE A 342 -11.87 21.46 -15.45
CA PHE A 342 -12.94 21.04 -14.55
C PHE A 342 -12.73 19.59 -14.10
N LEU A 343 -12.63 19.37 -12.79
CA LEU A 343 -12.38 18.05 -12.18
C LEU A 343 -11.11 17.37 -12.71
N LEU A 344 -10.06 18.15 -12.95
CA LEU A 344 -8.81 17.71 -13.58
C LEU A 344 -8.16 16.54 -12.83
N ARG A 345 -8.35 16.45 -11.50
CA ARG A 345 -7.75 15.42 -10.65
C ARG A 345 -8.70 14.27 -10.29
N SER A 346 -9.88 14.21 -10.90
CA SER A 346 -10.89 13.18 -10.64
C SER A 346 -10.77 12.01 -11.64
N PHE A 347 -9.66 11.28 -11.58
CA PHE A 347 -9.32 10.23 -12.55
C PHE A 347 -10.21 8.97 -12.49
N SER A 348 -11.02 8.83 -11.44
CA SER A 348 -11.89 7.67 -11.23
C SER A 348 -13.23 7.75 -11.97
N ILE A 349 -13.51 8.87 -12.66
CA ILE A 349 -14.78 9.09 -13.36
C ILE A 349 -15.00 8.02 -14.42
N LYS A 350 -16.14 7.34 -14.33
CA LYS A 350 -16.62 6.33 -15.27
C LYS A 350 -17.72 6.84 -16.18
N SER A 351 -18.53 7.77 -15.70
CA SER A 351 -19.58 8.36 -16.50
C SER A 351 -19.75 9.85 -16.25
N PHE A 352 -19.99 10.57 -17.33
CA PHE A 352 -20.27 12.00 -17.29
C PHE A 352 -21.51 12.32 -18.13
N SER A 353 -22.41 13.15 -17.60
CA SER A 353 -23.60 13.61 -18.30
C SER A 353 -23.86 15.07 -18.02
N SER A 354 -24.04 15.87 -19.07
CA SER A 354 -24.65 17.19 -18.95
C SER A 354 -25.51 17.51 -20.17
N LYS A 355 -26.81 17.75 -19.92
CA LYS A 355 -27.80 17.94 -20.99
C LYS A 355 -27.83 19.35 -21.57
N ASP A 356 -27.31 20.33 -20.83
CA ASP A 356 -27.40 21.75 -21.18
C ASP A 356 -26.07 22.35 -21.63
N THR A 357 -24.95 21.61 -21.53
CA THR A 357 -23.63 22.10 -21.93
C THR A 357 -23.53 22.35 -23.43
N ILE A 358 -23.14 23.57 -23.78
CA ILE A 358 -22.90 24.07 -25.14
C ILE A 358 -21.39 24.11 -25.42
N LYS A 359 -20.57 24.51 -24.43
CA LYS A 359 -19.12 24.66 -24.60
C LYS A 359 -18.35 23.98 -23.47
N ILE A 360 -17.28 23.28 -23.85
CA ILE A 360 -16.33 22.65 -22.93
C ILE A 360 -14.95 23.26 -23.15
N GLY A 361 -14.29 23.65 -22.07
CA GLY A 361 -12.90 24.11 -22.08
C GLY A 361 -11.88 22.97 -22.20
N ASP A 362 -10.61 23.34 -22.09
CA ASP A 362 -9.48 22.41 -22.26
C ASP A 362 -9.33 21.45 -21.08
N TYR A 363 -8.66 20.31 -21.31
CA TYR A 363 -8.28 19.32 -20.31
C TYR A 363 -9.47 18.73 -19.52
N PHE A 364 -10.62 18.60 -20.18
CA PHE A 364 -11.81 18.02 -19.57
C PHE A 364 -11.78 16.48 -19.68
N LEU A 365 -12.01 15.79 -18.55
CA LEU A 365 -11.95 14.31 -18.42
C LEU A 365 -10.62 13.68 -18.87
N THR A 366 -9.53 14.46 -18.87
CA THR A 366 -8.19 13.95 -19.18
C THR A 366 -7.75 12.90 -18.16
N LYS A 367 -7.17 11.80 -18.64
CA LYS A 367 -6.68 10.65 -17.85
C LYS A 367 -7.75 9.94 -17.01
N CYS A 368 -9.03 10.09 -17.35
CA CYS A 368 -10.09 9.26 -16.81
C CYS A 368 -10.07 7.90 -17.52
N GLU A 369 -9.13 7.03 -17.14
CA GLU A 369 -8.88 5.75 -17.83
C GLU A 369 -10.10 4.81 -17.80
N ASN A 370 -10.91 4.91 -16.74
CA ASN A 370 -12.12 4.10 -16.55
C ASN A 370 -13.40 4.74 -17.14
N LEU A 371 -13.27 5.82 -17.92
CA LEU A 371 -14.41 6.50 -18.52
C LEU A 371 -15.08 5.61 -19.57
N GLU A 372 -16.34 5.26 -19.35
CA GLU A 372 -17.13 4.36 -20.19
C GLU A 372 -18.27 5.10 -20.94
N TYR A 373 -18.75 6.21 -20.39
CA TYR A 373 -19.93 6.91 -20.90
C TYR A 373 -19.83 8.42 -20.81
N ILE A 374 -20.16 9.10 -21.92
CA ILE A 374 -20.28 10.55 -22.00
C ILE A 374 -21.61 10.90 -22.67
N TYR A 375 -22.39 11.80 -22.06
CA TYR A 375 -23.62 12.35 -22.64
C TYR A 375 -23.61 13.88 -22.65
N LEU A 376 -23.56 14.44 -23.87
CA LEU A 376 -23.42 15.87 -24.12
C LEU A 376 -24.26 16.28 -25.35
N PRO A 377 -25.59 16.15 -25.30
CA PRO A 377 -26.46 16.24 -26.48
C PRO A 377 -26.49 17.63 -27.11
N LYS A 378 -26.22 18.71 -26.38
CA LYS A 378 -26.23 20.10 -26.88
C LYS A 378 -24.84 20.68 -27.14
N CYS A 379 -23.77 19.92 -26.88
CA CYS A 379 -22.42 20.45 -26.97
C CYS A 379 -22.08 20.82 -28.42
N GLU A 380 -21.58 22.04 -28.63
CA GLU A 380 -21.21 22.58 -29.93
C GLU A 380 -19.68 22.78 -30.07
N ILE A 381 -19.00 23.10 -28.98
CA ILE A 381 -17.57 23.46 -28.97
C ILE A 381 -16.83 22.66 -27.89
N ILE A 382 -15.77 21.96 -28.28
CA ILE A 382 -14.90 21.19 -27.40
C ILE A 382 -13.46 21.74 -27.49
N GLY A 383 -12.88 22.08 -26.35
CA GLY A 383 -11.48 22.52 -26.21
C GLY A 383 -10.46 21.38 -26.28
N ASN A 384 -9.20 21.70 -25.99
CA ASN A 384 -8.07 20.79 -26.16
C ASN A 384 -8.10 19.61 -25.16
N SER A 385 -7.50 18.48 -25.54
CA SER A 385 -7.26 17.29 -24.69
C SER A 385 -8.52 16.69 -24.04
N PHE A 386 -9.68 16.85 -24.68
CA PHE A 386 -10.95 16.27 -24.25
C PHE A 386 -10.89 14.74 -24.20
N ALA A 387 -11.20 14.17 -23.02
CA ALA A 387 -11.18 12.73 -22.76
C ALA A 387 -9.91 12.03 -23.30
N TYR A 388 -8.78 12.73 -23.18
CA TYR A 388 -7.46 12.20 -23.46
C TYR A 388 -7.19 11.01 -22.54
N SER A 389 -6.73 9.88 -23.10
CA SER A 389 -6.40 8.66 -22.39
C SER A 389 -7.57 7.98 -21.65
N SER A 390 -8.78 8.01 -22.23
CA SER A 390 -9.95 7.29 -21.73
C SER A 390 -10.00 5.86 -22.28
N LYS A 391 -9.23 4.96 -21.66
CA LYS A 391 -8.98 3.60 -22.14
C LYS A 391 -10.22 2.70 -22.22
N LEU A 392 -11.29 2.99 -21.49
CA LEU A 392 -12.53 2.20 -21.50
C LEU A 392 -13.68 2.81 -22.31
N LEU A 393 -13.47 3.94 -23.00
CA LEU A 393 -14.53 4.60 -23.77
C LEU A 393 -14.71 3.87 -25.10
N LYS A 394 -15.87 3.23 -25.30
CA LYS A 394 -16.15 2.44 -26.52
C LYS A 394 -16.85 3.24 -27.61
N SER A 395 -17.70 4.19 -27.22
CA SER A 395 -18.44 5.00 -28.18
C SER A 395 -18.68 6.40 -27.66
N ILE A 396 -18.82 7.33 -28.60
CA ILE A 396 -19.15 8.72 -28.29
C ILE A 396 -20.16 9.26 -29.29
N ASN A 397 -21.20 9.91 -28.77
CA ASN A 397 -22.26 10.53 -29.55
C ASN A 397 -22.37 12.01 -29.16
N LEU A 398 -22.01 12.87 -30.11
CA LEU A 398 -21.88 14.31 -29.96
C LEU A 398 -22.61 14.99 -31.12
N PRO A 399 -23.95 14.95 -31.13
CA PRO A 399 -24.75 15.20 -32.32
C PRO A 399 -24.69 16.65 -32.81
N ASN A 400 -24.41 17.60 -31.91
CA ASN A 400 -24.38 19.04 -32.20
C ASN A 400 -22.98 19.65 -32.26
N VAL A 401 -21.91 18.85 -32.10
CA VAL A 401 -20.55 19.38 -32.08
C VAL A 401 -20.16 19.90 -33.47
N ARG A 402 -19.66 21.13 -33.49
CA ARG A 402 -19.23 21.86 -34.69
C ARG A 402 -17.73 22.13 -34.71
N LYS A 403 -17.11 22.35 -33.55
CA LYS A 403 -15.68 22.64 -33.41
C LYS A 403 -15.05 21.78 -32.32
N ILE A 404 -13.91 21.17 -32.66
CA ILE A 404 -13.06 20.41 -31.74
C ILE A 404 -11.64 20.93 -31.89
N GLU A 405 -10.98 21.23 -30.77
CA GLU A 405 -9.56 21.61 -30.71
C GLU A 405 -8.65 20.37 -30.54
N ASP A 406 -7.36 20.56 -30.31
CA ASP A 406 -6.35 19.50 -30.44
C ASP A 406 -6.48 18.40 -29.37
N GLU A 407 -5.87 17.23 -29.64
CA GLU A 407 -5.78 16.08 -28.73
C GLU A 407 -7.12 15.44 -28.27
N PHE A 408 -8.21 15.65 -29.00
CA PHE A 408 -9.50 14.99 -28.79
C PHE A 408 -9.38 13.47 -28.84
N LEU A 409 -9.77 12.82 -27.74
CA LEU A 409 -9.76 11.37 -27.60
C LEU A 409 -8.42 10.72 -27.95
N THR A 410 -7.30 11.43 -27.79
CA THR A 410 -5.97 10.86 -28.04
C THR A 410 -5.62 9.81 -26.97
N CYS A 411 -4.87 8.76 -27.35
CA CYS A 411 -4.49 7.64 -26.48
C CYS A 411 -5.68 6.86 -25.89
N ASN A 412 -6.80 6.80 -26.60
CA ASN A 412 -7.91 5.91 -26.26
C ASN A 412 -7.69 4.55 -26.94
N GLU A 413 -7.93 3.43 -26.26
CA GLU A 413 -7.51 2.10 -26.78
C GLU A 413 -8.64 1.32 -27.45
N ILE A 414 -9.91 1.58 -27.08
CA ILE A 414 -11.05 0.71 -27.47
C ILE A 414 -12.22 1.42 -28.14
N ILE A 415 -12.04 2.66 -28.63
CA ILE A 415 -13.12 3.38 -29.30
C ILE A 415 -13.49 2.67 -30.61
N GLU A 416 -14.75 2.28 -30.72
CA GLU A 416 -15.33 1.61 -31.90
C GLU A 416 -16.20 2.55 -32.72
N ASN A 417 -16.91 3.50 -32.08
CA ASN A 417 -17.92 4.33 -32.73
C ASN A 417 -17.84 5.80 -32.32
N ILE A 418 -17.74 6.69 -33.29
CA ILE A 418 -17.77 8.15 -33.09
C ILE A 418 -18.87 8.74 -33.97
N TYR A 419 -19.84 9.44 -33.37
CA TYR A 419 -20.92 10.09 -34.10
C TYR A 419 -20.93 11.61 -33.86
N MET A 420 -20.58 12.37 -34.90
CA MET A 420 -20.46 13.84 -34.90
C MET A 420 -20.90 14.43 -36.26
N PRO A 421 -22.20 14.36 -36.61
CA PRO A 421 -22.70 14.64 -37.96
C PRO A 421 -22.57 16.12 -38.37
N ASN A 422 -22.40 17.04 -37.41
CA ASN A 422 -22.36 18.48 -37.63
C ASN A 422 -20.95 19.09 -37.51
N LEU A 423 -19.90 18.26 -37.47
CA LEU A 423 -18.52 18.70 -37.27
C LEU A 423 -18.02 19.52 -38.46
N LEU A 424 -17.54 20.74 -38.21
CA LEU A 424 -17.03 21.67 -39.22
C LEU A 424 -15.51 21.87 -39.17
N SER A 425 -14.90 21.73 -37.99
CA SER A 425 -13.46 21.92 -37.78
C SER A 425 -12.89 20.86 -36.82
N PHE A 426 -11.82 20.18 -37.27
CA PHE A 426 -11.14 19.06 -36.61
C PHE A 426 -9.63 19.07 -36.92
N GLU A 427 -8.98 20.22 -36.74
CA GLU A 427 -7.55 20.36 -37.00
C GLU A 427 -6.72 19.79 -35.83
N GLY A 428 -5.46 19.43 -36.07
CA GLY A 428 -4.50 18.97 -35.03
C GLY A 428 -4.76 17.60 -34.38
N ASN A 429 -5.86 16.93 -34.72
CA ASN A 429 -6.26 15.65 -34.14
C ASN A 429 -5.81 14.45 -34.97
N ASN A 430 -5.10 13.48 -34.35
CA ASN A 430 -4.73 12.22 -34.99
C ASN A 430 -5.27 11.02 -34.21
N LEU A 431 -6.44 10.53 -34.62
CA LEU A 431 -7.10 9.37 -34.02
C LEU A 431 -6.37 8.04 -34.28
N GLN A 432 -5.33 7.98 -35.13
CA GLN A 432 -4.49 6.77 -35.28
C GLN A 432 -3.57 6.51 -34.08
N LYS A 433 -3.46 7.48 -33.16
CA LYS A 433 -2.80 7.29 -31.85
C LYS A 433 -3.67 6.47 -30.88
N ASN A 434 -4.89 6.13 -31.27
CA ASN A 434 -5.76 5.21 -30.56
C ASN A 434 -5.46 3.80 -31.07
N ARG A 435 -4.94 2.93 -30.19
CA ARG A 435 -4.51 1.58 -30.52
C ARG A 435 -5.11 0.56 -29.60
#